data_AF-A0A662X358-F1
#
_entry.id   AF-A0A662X358-F1
#
_cell.length_a   1.000
_cell.length_b   1.000
_cell.length_c   1.000
_cell.angle_alpha   90.00
_cell.angle_beta   90.00
_cell.angle_gamma   90.00
#
_symmetry.space_group_name_H-M   'P 1'
#
loop_
_entity.id
_entity.type
_entity.pdbx_description
1 polymer ?
#
loop_
_entity_poly.entity_id
_entity_poly.type
_entity_poly.pdbx_seq_one_letter_code
_entity_poly.pdbx_strand_id
1 'polypeptide(L)'
;MHSYPLPLQILCVSAPSRGVFIKKTSRKPDGVAMFWKTDKLQMKSYEAISLDKPNGDESGKATRPAVSPHVIGMAERGSVGVVAHFQHLETSLEFVVTTTHLFWDPAQEDVKLLQARRMLRAVDAFTSAMNASTPTIFAGDFNSLPDSKVYQFITDNKHFRSAYARYGDGGEPAFTNVNGATETEDKKQVPSFVGTLDYIFYRSTRYARLCSGYFPGLLASH
;
A
#
# COMPACT_ATOMS: atom_id res chain seq x y z
N MET A 1 -21.14 26.76 16.46
CA MET A 1 -21.40 25.30 16.46
C MET A 1 -21.93 24.90 15.10
N HIS A 2 -21.06 24.48 14.18
CA HIS A 2 -21.50 23.90 12.91
C HIS A 2 -20.83 22.52 12.78
N SER A 3 -21.64 21.50 13.05
CA SER A 3 -21.30 20.10 12.81
C SER A 3 -21.31 19.86 11.31
N TYR A 4 -20.15 19.52 10.75
CA TYR A 4 -20.07 18.93 9.43
C TYR A 4 -20.34 17.42 9.54
N PRO A 5 -21.17 16.83 8.67
CA PRO A 5 -21.44 15.41 8.70
C PRO A 5 -20.19 14.65 8.22
N LEU A 6 -19.67 13.76 9.05
CA LEU A 6 -18.60 12.81 8.70
C LEU A 6 -19.20 11.68 7.85
N PRO A 7 -18.80 11.45 6.59
CA PRO A 7 -19.14 10.23 5.89
C PRO A 7 -18.11 9.16 6.26
N LEU A 8 -18.29 8.55 7.44
CA LEU A 8 -17.55 7.37 7.89
C LEU A 8 -18.45 6.45 8.71
N GLN A 9 -19.73 6.42 8.36
CA GLN A 9 -20.75 5.61 9.01
C GLN A 9 -21.27 4.53 8.05
N ILE A 10 -20.37 3.78 7.40
CA ILE A 10 -20.68 2.49 6.79
C ILE A 10 -19.52 1.52 7.08
N LEU A 11 -19.45 1.10 8.33
CA LEU A 11 -19.06 -0.25 8.70
C LEU A 11 -20.06 -0.60 9.79
N CYS A 12 -21.07 -1.41 9.45
CA CYS A 12 -21.98 -2.00 10.43
C CYS A 12 -21.14 -2.90 11.34
N VAL A 13 -20.53 -2.34 12.38
CA VAL A 13 -19.80 -3.14 13.35
C VAL A 13 -20.79 -3.57 14.43
N SER A 14 -21.37 -4.74 14.24
CA SER A 14 -22.17 -5.45 15.25
C SER A 14 -21.34 -6.00 16.41
N ALA A 15 -20.03 -5.78 16.41
CA ALA A 15 -19.05 -6.23 17.39
C ALA A 15 -18.26 -5.02 17.95
N PRO A 16 -17.60 -5.13 19.11
CA PRO A 16 -16.73 -4.06 19.60
C PRO A 16 -15.52 -3.88 18.67
N SER A 17 -15.48 -2.76 17.94
CA SER A 17 -14.35 -2.37 17.08
C SER A 17 -13.76 -1.04 17.45
N ARG A 18 -12.48 -0.87 17.13
CA ARG A 18 -11.81 0.44 17.07
C ARG A 18 -11.26 0.67 15.67
N GLY A 19 -10.97 1.93 15.38
CA GLY A 19 -10.36 2.32 14.13
C GLY A 19 -9.42 3.50 14.28
N VAL A 20 -8.47 3.61 13.35
CA VAL A 20 -7.63 4.79 13.13
C VAL A 20 -7.82 5.26 11.70
N PHE A 21 -7.91 6.58 11.50
CA PHE A 21 -8.04 7.21 10.19
C PHE A 21 -6.93 8.23 9.99
N ILE A 22 -6.17 8.09 8.90
CA ILE A 22 -5.15 9.04 8.47
C ILE A 22 -5.67 9.75 7.22
N LYS A 23 -5.97 11.05 7.37
CA LYS A 23 -6.40 11.90 6.26
C LYS A 23 -5.22 12.16 5.32
N LYS A 24 -5.45 12.16 4.01
CA LYS A 24 -4.48 12.68 3.02
C LYS A 24 -4.13 14.13 3.34
N THR A 25 -2.91 14.55 3.03
CA THR A 25 -2.46 15.96 3.26
C THR A 25 -3.06 16.92 2.23
N SER A 26 -3.71 16.38 1.19
CA SER A 26 -4.43 17.16 0.18
C SER A 26 -5.72 17.80 0.74
N ARG A 27 -6.34 18.69 -0.04
CA ARG A 27 -7.63 19.33 0.33
C ARG A 27 -8.82 18.36 0.30
N LYS A 28 -8.68 17.19 -0.33
CA LYS A 28 -9.75 16.21 -0.43
C LYS A 28 -10.04 15.57 0.93
N PRO A 29 -11.30 15.20 1.22
CA PRO A 29 -11.69 14.60 2.50
C PRO A 29 -11.38 13.10 2.59
N ASP A 30 -10.48 12.56 1.76
CA ASP A 30 -10.13 11.14 1.73
C ASP A 30 -8.84 10.82 2.51
N GLY A 31 -8.61 9.53 2.75
CA GLY A 31 -7.56 9.02 3.61
C GLY A 31 -7.50 7.50 3.60
N VAL A 32 -6.74 6.95 4.54
CA VAL A 32 -6.72 5.51 4.81
C VAL A 32 -7.23 5.25 6.23
N ALA A 33 -8.00 4.18 6.39
CA ALA A 33 -8.50 3.75 7.69
C ALA A 33 -8.11 2.30 7.95
N MET A 34 -7.93 1.98 9.23
CA MET A 34 -7.73 0.63 9.69
C MET A 34 -8.65 0.36 10.87
N PHE A 35 -9.44 -0.70 10.78
CA PHE A 35 -10.38 -1.13 11.82
C PHE A 35 -10.02 -2.53 12.30
N TRP A 36 -10.25 -2.79 13.59
CA TRP A 36 -10.02 -4.09 14.19
C TRP A 36 -11.03 -4.40 15.28
N LYS A 37 -11.25 -5.70 15.51
CA LYS A 37 -12.09 -6.21 16.59
C LYS A 37 -11.33 -6.17 17.90
N THR A 38 -11.81 -5.43 18.90
CA THR A 38 -11.06 -5.20 20.15
C THR A 38 -11.12 -6.36 21.12
N ASP A 39 -12.05 -7.28 20.93
CA ASP A 39 -12.15 -8.55 21.65
C ASP A 39 -11.17 -9.62 21.12
N LYS A 40 -10.55 -9.38 19.95
CA LYS A 40 -9.54 -10.27 19.36
C LYS A 40 -8.16 -9.66 19.27
N LEU A 41 -8.06 -8.36 19.06
CA LEU A 41 -6.81 -7.67 18.73
C LEU A 41 -6.60 -6.45 19.63
N GLN A 42 -5.37 -6.30 20.11
CA GLN A 42 -4.88 -5.09 20.75
C GLN A 42 -3.87 -4.39 19.83
N MET A 43 -4.15 -3.14 19.46
CA MET A 43 -3.14 -2.28 18.84
C MET A 43 -2.19 -1.77 19.93
N LYS A 44 -0.89 -2.07 19.80
CA LYS A 44 0.16 -1.63 20.73
C LYS A 44 0.67 -0.24 20.39
N SER A 45 0.90 0.02 19.10
CA SER A 45 1.37 1.29 18.58
C SER A 45 0.99 1.43 17.11
N TYR A 46 0.98 2.66 16.60
CA TYR A 46 0.87 2.94 15.17
C TYR A 46 1.62 4.21 14.81
N GLU A 47 1.95 4.35 13.53
CA GLU A 47 2.58 5.54 12.96
C GLU A 47 1.85 5.94 11.68
N ALA A 48 1.55 7.24 11.54
CA ALA A 48 1.01 7.83 10.34
C ALA A 48 2.16 8.23 9.40
N ILE A 49 2.13 7.77 8.16
CA ILE A 49 3.19 7.97 7.19
C ILE A 49 2.73 8.95 6.12
N SER A 50 3.49 10.04 5.93
CA SER A 50 3.35 10.90 4.74
C SER A 50 4.28 10.36 3.65
N LEU A 51 3.74 10.16 2.44
CA LEU A 51 4.52 9.73 1.28
C LEU A 51 5.01 10.90 0.43
N ASP A 52 4.70 12.14 0.82
CA ASP A 52 5.17 13.36 0.14
C ASP A 52 6.66 13.60 0.39
N LYS A 53 7.13 13.24 1.59
CA LYS A 53 8.51 13.48 2.02
C LYS A 53 9.38 12.24 1.80
N PRO A 54 10.67 12.42 1.48
CA PRO A 54 11.63 11.32 1.44
C PRO A 54 11.63 10.56 2.76
N ASN A 55 11.59 9.23 2.67
CA ASN A 55 11.87 8.36 3.80
C ASN A 55 13.17 7.61 3.49
N GLY A 56 14.26 8.00 4.15
CA GLY A 56 15.62 7.52 3.87
C GLY A 56 16.25 8.14 2.62
N ASP A 57 17.39 7.59 2.19
CA ASP A 57 18.22 8.15 1.11
C ASP A 57 17.60 7.95 -0.29
N GLU A 58 17.37 9.05 -1.01
CA GLU A 58 16.86 9.09 -2.40
C GLU A 58 17.90 9.57 -3.42
N SER A 59 19.09 9.97 -2.96
CA SER A 59 20.19 10.55 -3.76
C SER A 59 20.93 9.53 -4.64
N GLY A 60 20.62 8.25 -4.50
CA GLY A 60 21.23 7.16 -5.28
C GLY A 60 22.48 6.57 -4.62
N LYS A 61 22.77 5.31 -4.94
CA LYS A 61 23.98 4.58 -4.52
C LYS A 61 24.47 3.70 -5.67
N ALA A 62 25.67 3.12 -5.56
CA ALA A 62 26.17 2.15 -6.54
C ALA A 62 25.19 1.00 -6.85
N THR A 63 24.32 0.67 -5.90
CA THR A 63 23.32 -0.41 -6.01
C THR A 63 21.91 0.07 -6.38
N ARG A 64 21.66 1.39 -6.48
CA ARG A 64 20.35 1.93 -6.85
C ARG A 64 20.48 3.31 -7.50
N PRO A 65 19.91 3.54 -8.70
CA PRO A 65 19.92 4.86 -9.32
C PRO A 65 19.23 5.90 -8.41
N ALA A 66 19.71 7.13 -8.51
CA ALA A 66 19.08 8.28 -7.88
C ALA A 66 17.65 8.45 -8.43
N VAL A 67 16.74 8.91 -7.58
CA VAL A 67 15.42 9.33 -8.03
C VAL A 67 15.57 10.73 -8.62
N SER A 68 15.08 10.96 -9.84
CA SER A 68 15.21 12.29 -10.44
C SER A 68 14.41 13.33 -9.62
N PRO A 69 14.90 14.58 -9.52
CA PRO A 69 14.17 15.64 -8.82
C PRO A 69 12.74 15.85 -9.36
N HIS A 70 12.53 15.58 -10.65
CA HIS A 70 11.22 15.64 -11.28
C HIS A 70 10.24 14.64 -10.64
N VAL A 71 10.64 13.38 -10.47
CA VAL A 71 9.79 12.35 -9.84
C VAL A 71 9.55 12.64 -8.36
N ILE A 72 10.55 13.18 -7.66
CA ILE A 72 10.40 13.61 -6.26
C ILE A 72 9.28 14.65 -6.13
N GLY A 73 9.31 15.69 -6.96
CA GLY A 73 8.27 16.72 -6.96
C GLY A 73 6.90 16.20 -7.40
N MET A 74 6.85 15.26 -8.35
CA MET A 74 5.59 14.63 -8.77
C MET A 74 4.98 13.71 -7.71
N ALA A 75 5.78 13.20 -6.76
CA ALA A 75 5.29 12.30 -5.72
C ALA A 75 4.61 13.00 -4.53
N GLU A 76 4.73 14.33 -4.44
CA GLU A 76 4.02 15.18 -3.46
C GLU A 76 2.54 15.33 -3.85
N ARG A 77 1.76 14.26 -3.62
CA ARG A 77 0.33 14.15 -4.00
C ARG A 77 -0.61 14.06 -2.80
N GLY A 78 -0.04 14.15 -1.60
CA GLY A 78 -0.73 13.97 -0.33
C GLY A 78 -1.12 12.54 -0.01
N SER A 79 -0.50 11.57 -0.68
CA SER A 79 -0.67 10.15 -0.36
C SER A 79 -0.12 9.87 1.03
N VAL A 80 -0.85 9.05 1.78
CA VAL A 80 -0.53 8.70 3.17
C VAL A 80 -0.63 7.19 3.38
N GLY A 81 -0.02 6.73 4.46
CA GLY A 81 -0.17 5.36 4.94
C GLY A 81 -0.26 5.33 6.46
N VAL A 82 -0.53 4.14 6.98
CA VAL A 82 -0.45 3.85 8.41
C VAL A 82 0.23 2.51 8.60
N VAL A 83 1.15 2.42 9.55
CA VAL A 83 1.77 1.18 10.02
C VAL A 83 1.33 0.97 11.46
N ALA A 84 0.84 -0.21 11.82
CA ALA A 84 0.32 -0.51 13.13
C ALA A 84 0.80 -1.87 13.64
N HIS A 85 1.22 -1.92 14.90
CA HIS A 85 1.60 -3.12 15.62
C HIS A 85 0.41 -3.67 16.40
N PHE A 86 0.08 -4.94 16.18
CA PHE A 86 -0.99 -5.65 16.85
C PHE A 86 -0.49 -6.86 17.62
N GLN A 87 -1.22 -7.19 18.67
CA GLN A 87 -1.16 -8.47 19.36
C GLN A 87 -2.53 -9.14 19.33
N HIS A 88 -2.58 -10.43 18.99
CA HIS A 88 -3.76 -11.26 19.14
C HIS A 88 -3.93 -11.66 20.61
N LEU A 89 -5.09 -11.39 21.19
CA LEU A 89 -5.31 -11.48 22.64
C LEU A 89 -5.25 -12.92 23.18
N GLU A 90 -5.67 -13.90 22.38
CA GLU A 90 -5.77 -15.30 22.81
C GLU A 90 -4.44 -16.05 22.62
N THR A 91 -3.73 -15.79 21.52
CA THR A 91 -2.50 -16.52 21.15
C THR A 91 -1.24 -15.75 21.50
N SER A 92 -1.37 -14.48 21.93
CA SER A 92 -0.27 -13.54 22.14
C SER A 92 0.60 -13.27 20.91
N LEU A 93 0.16 -13.71 19.71
CA LEU A 93 0.87 -13.49 18.45
C LEU A 93 0.95 -12.01 18.13
N GLU A 94 2.16 -11.51 17.90
CA GLU A 94 2.41 -10.15 17.45
C GLU A 94 2.58 -10.09 15.92
N PHE A 95 2.03 -9.06 15.29
CA PHE A 95 2.12 -8.84 13.85
C PHE A 95 1.93 -7.37 13.51
N VAL A 96 2.38 -6.97 12.32
CA VAL A 96 2.24 -5.61 11.80
C VAL A 96 1.27 -5.60 10.64
N VAL A 97 0.38 -4.61 10.63
CA VAL A 97 -0.49 -4.30 9.50
C VAL A 97 -0.15 -2.91 9.02
N THR A 98 -0.02 -2.76 7.71
CA THR A 98 0.17 -1.48 7.06
C THR A 98 -0.80 -1.32 5.90
N THR A 99 -1.30 -0.10 5.70
CA THR A 99 -2.14 0.23 4.55
C THR A 99 -1.80 1.57 3.94
N THR A 100 -1.95 1.69 2.63
CA THR A 100 -1.78 2.95 1.87
C THR A 100 -2.79 3.04 0.73
N HIS A 101 -2.84 4.20 0.09
CA HIS A 101 -3.54 4.44 -1.16
C HIS A 101 -2.60 5.24 -2.07
N LEU A 102 -1.98 4.57 -3.04
CA LEU A 102 -1.01 5.18 -3.95
C LEU A 102 -1.67 6.15 -4.93
N PHE A 103 -0.87 6.98 -5.59
CA PHE A 103 -1.37 7.92 -6.59
C PHE A 103 -2.14 7.22 -7.71
N TRP A 104 -3.20 7.85 -8.20
CA TRP A 104 -4.20 7.19 -9.06
C TRP A 104 -3.85 7.22 -10.56
N ASP A 105 -3.03 8.17 -11.01
CA ASP A 105 -2.79 8.39 -12.44
C ASP A 105 -2.09 7.17 -13.06
N PRO A 106 -2.69 6.52 -14.07
CA PRO A 106 -2.08 5.37 -14.74
C PRO A 106 -0.77 5.73 -15.43
N ALA A 107 -0.58 6.98 -15.87
CA ALA A 107 0.63 7.42 -16.57
C ALA A 107 1.84 7.67 -15.63
N GLN A 108 1.62 7.74 -14.30
CA GLN A 108 2.66 8.06 -13.32
C GLN A 108 3.09 6.82 -12.51
N GLU A 109 3.55 5.78 -13.21
CA GLU A 109 4.05 4.53 -12.59
C GLU A 109 5.26 4.77 -11.67
N ASP A 110 6.16 5.67 -12.07
CA ASP A 110 7.35 6.07 -11.31
C ASP A 110 7.02 6.76 -9.98
N VAL A 111 5.99 7.60 -9.96
CA VAL A 111 5.44 8.22 -8.75
C VAL A 111 4.90 7.14 -7.81
N LYS A 112 4.09 6.22 -8.32
CA LYS A 112 3.54 5.10 -7.54
C LYS A 112 4.65 4.23 -6.96
N LEU A 113 5.68 3.93 -7.75
CA LEU A 113 6.84 3.17 -7.32
C LEU A 113 7.65 3.88 -6.22
N LEU A 114 7.85 5.20 -6.33
CA LEU A 114 8.52 5.98 -5.28
C LEU A 114 7.70 5.97 -3.98
N GLN A 115 6.39 6.15 -4.08
CA GLN A 115 5.49 6.11 -2.92
C GLN A 115 5.49 4.74 -2.24
N ALA A 116 5.40 3.65 -3.01
CA ALA A 116 5.51 2.28 -2.48
C ALA A 116 6.85 2.05 -1.75
N ARG A 117 7.95 2.54 -2.33
CA ARG A 117 9.29 2.47 -1.73
C ARG A 117 9.39 3.26 -0.43
N ARG A 118 8.84 4.47 -0.36
CA ARG A 118 8.78 5.28 0.87
C ARG A 118 7.98 4.56 1.95
N MET A 119 6.86 3.93 1.58
CA MET A 119 6.04 3.16 2.51
C MET A 119 6.78 1.94 3.07
N LEU A 120 7.42 1.13 2.21
CA LEU A 120 8.19 -0.04 2.67
C LEU A 120 9.38 0.35 3.57
N ARG A 121 10.02 1.49 3.31
CA ARG A 121 11.06 2.02 4.21
C ARG A 121 10.50 2.43 5.56
N ALA A 122 9.31 3.03 5.61
CA ALA A 122 8.63 3.33 6.87
C ALA A 122 8.33 2.05 7.66
N VAL A 123 7.83 1.01 6.98
CA VAL A 123 7.58 -0.31 7.58
C VAL A 123 8.86 -0.92 8.15
N ASP A 124 9.97 -0.86 7.39
CA ASP A 124 11.25 -1.41 7.86
C ASP A 124 11.83 -0.62 9.04
N ALA A 125 11.68 0.72 9.04
CA ALA A 125 12.06 1.56 10.17
C ALA A 125 11.22 1.25 11.42
N PHE A 126 9.89 1.20 11.28
CA PHE A 126 8.93 0.89 12.35
C PHE A 126 9.18 -0.49 12.95
N THR A 127 9.50 -1.48 12.12
CA THR A 127 9.74 -2.85 12.57
C THR A 127 11.18 -3.09 13.03
N SER A 128 12.11 -2.14 12.85
CA SER A 128 13.56 -2.38 13.03
C SER A 128 13.95 -3.00 14.37
N ALA A 129 13.28 -2.61 15.46
CA ALA A 129 13.49 -3.14 16.81
C ALA A 129 12.67 -4.39 17.17
N MET A 130 11.77 -4.84 16.29
CA MET A 130 10.94 -6.03 16.48
C MET A 130 11.69 -7.31 16.10
N ASN A 131 11.13 -8.48 16.40
CA ASN A 131 11.64 -9.75 15.89
C ASN A 131 11.63 -9.76 14.34
N ALA A 132 12.67 -10.32 13.71
CA ALA A 132 12.70 -10.45 12.24
C ALA A 132 11.54 -11.32 11.73
N SER A 133 11.08 -12.28 12.54
CA SER A 133 9.97 -13.17 12.23
C SER A 133 8.58 -12.59 12.53
N THR A 134 8.47 -11.33 12.98
CA THR A 134 7.17 -10.68 13.18
C THR A 134 6.46 -10.56 11.82
N PRO A 135 5.30 -11.21 11.63
CA PRO A 135 4.60 -11.16 10.36
C PRO A 135 4.19 -9.73 10.00
N THR A 136 4.28 -9.37 8.73
CA THR A 136 3.84 -8.07 8.23
C THR A 136 2.83 -8.26 7.11
N ILE A 137 1.69 -7.58 7.21
CA ILE A 137 0.64 -7.52 6.20
C ILE A 137 0.64 -6.11 5.61
N PHE A 138 0.71 -6.00 4.29
CA PHE A 138 0.62 -4.75 3.56
C PHE A 138 -0.56 -4.76 2.60
N ALA A 139 -1.63 -4.09 2.99
CA ALA A 139 -2.86 -3.98 2.22
C ALA A 139 -3.01 -2.59 1.59
N GLY A 140 -3.96 -2.45 0.67
CA GLY A 140 -4.40 -1.14 0.18
C GLY A 140 -4.72 -1.12 -1.31
N ASP A 141 -5.04 0.08 -1.78
CA ASP A 141 -5.20 0.40 -3.20
C ASP A 141 -3.85 0.91 -3.74
N PHE A 142 -3.22 0.11 -4.59
CA PHE A 142 -1.92 0.41 -5.17
C PHE A 142 -2.02 1.12 -6.52
N ASN A 143 -3.22 1.26 -7.08
CA ASN A 143 -3.45 1.82 -8.42
C ASN A 143 -2.46 1.27 -9.48
N SER A 144 -2.13 -0.01 -9.35
CA SER A 144 -1.09 -0.68 -10.15
C SER A 144 -1.51 -2.10 -10.46
N LEU A 145 -1.42 -2.52 -11.73
CA LEU A 145 -1.78 -3.85 -12.20
C LEU A 145 -0.74 -4.92 -11.77
N PRO A 146 -1.06 -6.23 -11.85
CA PRO A 146 -0.15 -7.30 -11.45
C PRO A 146 1.17 -7.37 -12.25
N ASP A 147 1.21 -6.81 -13.45
CA ASP A 147 2.38 -6.72 -14.32
C ASP A 147 3.20 -5.42 -14.13
N SER A 148 2.76 -4.52 -13.25
CA SER A 148 3.41 -3.24 -12.99
C SER A 148 4.75 -3.35 -12.25
N LYS A 149 5.59 -2.30 -12.38
CA LYS A 149 6.83 -2.16 -11.59
C LYS A 149 6.57 -2.06 -10.09
N VAL A 150 5.40 -1.56 -9.67
CA VAL A 150 5.03 -1.48 -8.25
C VAL A 150 4.81 -2.88 -7.69
N TYR A 151 4.03 -3.69 -8.39
CA TYR A 151 3.79 -5.08 -8.00
C TYR A 151 5.11 -5.86 -7.96
N GLN A 152 5.88 -5.81 -9.05
CA GLN A 152 7.21 -6.44 -9.14
C GLN A 152 8.11 -5.97 -7.99
N PHE A 153 8.25 -4.67 -7.72
CA PHE A 153 9.07 -4.17 -6.62
C PHE A 153 8.66 -4.70 -5.23
N ILE A 154 7.36 -4.93 -5.00
CA ILE A 154 6.85 -5.45 -3.72
C ILE A 154 7.06 -6.98 -3.63
N THR A 155 6.90 -7.71 -4.73
CA THR A 155 6.95 -9.18 -4.75
C THR A 155 8.34 -9.75 -5.07
N ASP A 156 9.18 -8.98 -5.75
CA ASP A 156 10.53 -9.39 -6.12
C ASP A 156 11.41 -9.58 -4.89
N ASN A 157 12.43 -10.42 -5.03
CA ASN A 157 13.42 -10.70 -3.97
C ASN A 157 12.81 -11.09 -2.61
N LYS A 158 11.67 -11.80 -2.62
CA LYS A 158 11.00 -12.37 -1.42
C LYS A 158 10.64 -11.32 -0.35
N HIS A 159 10.43 -10.07 -0.74
CA HIS A 159 10.01 -9.03 0.21
C HIS A 159 8.60 -9.30 0.73
N PHE A 160 7.65 -9.55 -0.16
CA PHE A 160 6.28 -9.95 0.17
C PHE A 160 5.73 -10.97 -0.83
N ARG A 161 4.65 -11.65 -0.45
CA ARG A 161 3.82 -12.45 -1.34
C ARG A 161 2.42 -11.87 -1.37
N SER A 162 1.76 -11.90 -2.53
CA SER A 162 0.34 -11.59 -2.59
C SER A 162 -0.47 -12.74 -1.99
N ALA A 163 -1.43 -12.42 -1.14
CA ALA A 163 -2.43 -13.37 -0.63
C ALA A 163 -3.34 -13.89 -1.75
N TYR A 164 -3.42 -13.15 -2.85
CA TYR A 164 -4.21 -13.49 -4.03
C TYR A 164 -3.43 -14.25 -5.09
N ALA A 165 -2.11 -14.45 -4.96
CA ALA A 165 -1.28 -15.13 -5.98
C ALA A 165 -1.70 -16.58 -6.28
N ARG A 166 -2.66 -17.13 -5.54
CA ARG A 166 -3.24 -18.47 -5.74
C ARG A 166 -4.75 -18.43 -5.96
N TYR A 167 -5.29 -17.27 -6.31
CA TYR A 167 -6.71 -17.14 -6.61
C TYR A 167 -6.99 -17.82 -7.96
N GLY A 168 -8.08 -18.61 -8.03
CA GLY A 168 -8.41 -19.40 -9.21
C GLY A 168 -7.29 -20.35 -9.64
N ASP A 169 -6.92 -20.29 -10.92
CA ASP A 169 -5.90 -21.16 -11.54
C ASP A 169 -4.44 -20.76 -11.25
N GLY A 170 -4.21 -20.01 -10.16
CA GLY A 170 -2.85 -19.67 -9.70
C GLY A 170 -2.38 -18.25 -10.06
N GLY A 171 -3.29 -17.27 -10.09
CA GLY A 171 -2.97 -15.87 -10.37
C GLY A 171 -3.76 -14.89 -9.50
N GLU A 172 -3.53 -13.60 -9.70
CA GLU A 172 -4.34 -12.54 -9.11
C GLU A 172 -5.80 -12.61 -9.63
N PRO A 173 -6.82 -12.13 -8.88
CA PRO A 173 -8.18 -12.06 -9.38
C PRO A 173 -8.25 -11.24 -10.68
N ALA A 174 -9.28 -11.48 -11.49
CA ALA A 174 -9.49 -10.73 -12.73
C ALA A 174 -9.72 -9.23 -12.46
N PHE A 175 -10.37 -8.90 -11.34
CA PHE A 175 -10.54 -7.53 -10.89
C PHE A 175 -10.76 -7.44 -9.38
N THR A 176 -10.31 -6.33 -8.80
CA THR A 176 -10.72 -5.85 -7.47
C THR A 176 -11.44 -4.51 -7.57
N ASN A 177 -11.33 -3.85 -8.72
CA ASN A 177 -11.82 -2.51 -8.95
C ASN A 177 -12.54 -2.41 -10.30
N VAL A 178 -13.68 -1.71 -10.28
CA VAL A 178 -14.55 -1.45 -11.45
C VAL A 178 -14.95 0.01 -11.36
N ASN A 179 -14.40 0.84 -12.24
CA ASN A 179 -14.53 2.31 -12.14
C ASN A 179 -14.82 2.97 -13.50
N GLY A 180 -15.39 4.17 -13.41
CA GLY A 180 -15.77 4.98 -14.57
C GLY A 180 -17.00 4.45 -15.30
N ALA A 181 -17.49 5.25 -16.24
CA ALA A 181 -18.58 4.88 -17.12
C ALA A 181 -18.31 5.46 -18.52
N THR A 182 -18.28 4.58 -19.52
CA THR A 182 -18.13 4.92 -20.93
C THR A 182 -19.38 4.46 -21.68
N GLU A 183 -19.91 5.32 -22.54
CA GLU A 183 -21.02 4.94 -23.41
C GLU A 183 -20.49 4.24 -24.67
N THR A 184 -21.06 3.09 -24.98
CA THR A 184 -20.81 2.34 -26.23
C THR A 184 -21.67 2.90 -27.38
N GLU A 185 -21.34 2.55 -28.62
CA GLU A 185 -22.12 2.97 -29.81
C GLU A 185 -23.61 2.59 -29.71
N ASP A 186 -23.92 1.46 -29.06
CA ASP A 186 -25.28 0.99 -28.78
C ASP A 186 -25.96 1.69 -27.57
N LYS A 187 -25.40 2.80 -27.07
CA LYS A 187 -25.85 3.56 -25.90
C LYS A 187 -25.88 2.76 -24.59
N LYS A 188 -25.11 1.67 -24.49
CA LYS A 188 -24.92 0.96 -23.22
C LYS A 188 -23.78 1.60 -22.44
N GLN A 189 -24.00 1.77 -21.14
CA GLN A 189 -22.97 2.21 -20.19
C GLN A 189 -22.14 1.00 -19.76
N VAL A 190 -20.83 1.06 -19.97
CA VAL A 190 -19.87 0.05 -19.52
C VAL A 190 -18.79 0.69 -18.63
N PRO A 191 -18.15 -0.06 -17.72
CA PRO A 191 -17.06 0.49 -16.94
C PRO A 191 -15.92 0.98 -17.83
N SER A 192 -15.35 2.15 -17.50
CA SER A 192 -14.17 2.68 -18.21
C SER A 192 -12.90 1.91 -17.85
N PHE A 193 -12.87 1.28 -16.68
CA PHE A 193 -11.76 0.47 -16.20
C PHE A 193 -12.27 -0.73 -15.40
N VAL A 194 -11.66 -1.89 -15.66
CA VAL A 194 -11.84 -3.13 -14.88
C VAL A 194 -10.44 -3.73 -14.70
N GLY A 195 -10.04 -3.98 -13.46
CA GLY A 195 -8.74 -4.58 -13.19
C GLY A 195 -8.42 -4.74 -11.70
N THR A 196 -7.28 -5.37 -11.43
CA THR A 196 -6.79 -5.63 -10.07
C THR A 196 -5.82 -4.54 -9.66
N LEU A 197 -6.24 -3.73 -8.71
CA LEU A 197 -5.48 -2.59 -8.17
C LEU A 197 -5.27 -2.70 -6.65
N ASP A 198 -6.06 -3.55 -5.99
CA ASP A 198 -6.07 -3.75 -4.55
C ASP A 198 -5.38 -5.05 -4.21
N TYR A 199 -4.49 -5.01 -3.23
CA TYR A 199 -3.71 -6.20 -2.82
C TYR A 199 -3.69 -6.35 -1.32
N ILE A 200 -3.54 -7.59 -0.87
CA ILE A 200 -3.11 -7.93 0.48
C ILE A 200 -1.80 -8.70 0.35
N PHE A 201 -0.70 -8.00 0.57
CA PHE A 201 0.62 -8.60 0.61
C PHE A 201 0.95 -9.07 2.03
N TYR A 202 1.74 -10.15 2.15
CA TYR A 202 2.20 -10.63 3.45
C TYR A 202 3.63 -11.17 3.40
N ARG A 203 4.32 -11.10 4.53
CA ARG A 203 5.62 -11.77 4.77
C ARG A 203 5.71 -12.29 6.20
N SER A 204 6.33 -13.45 6.38
CA SER A 204 6.52 -14.09 7.69
C SER A 204 7.90 -13.85 8.30
N THR A 205 8.87 -13.41 7.50
CA THR A 205 10.21 -13.07 7.97
C THR A 205 10.73 -11.90 7.18
N ARG A 206 11.28 -10.91 7.90
CA ARG A 206 12.01 -9.80 7.33
C ARG A 206 13.41 -10.28 6.98
N TYR A 207 13.75 -10.25 5.71
CA TYR A 207 15.13 -10.45 5.27
C TYR A 207 15.97 -9.21 5.63
N ALA A 208 17.18 -9.43 6.14
CA ALA A 208 18.06 -8.33 6.50
C ALA A 208 18.45 -7.50 5.27
N ARG A 209 18.14 -6.19 5.33
CA ARG A 209 18.49 -5.08 4.42
C ARG A 209 17.95 -5.15 2.98
N LEU A 210 17.08 -4.19 2.64
CA LEU A 210 16.83 -3.64 1.29
C LEU A 210 18.06 -2.92 0.68
N CYS A 211 19.26 -3.49 0.79
CA CYS A 211 20.50 -2.94 0.26
C CYS A 211 21.35 -3.98 -0.49
N SER A 212 20.76 -4.85 -1.30
CA SER A 212 21.40 -5.41 -2.50
C SER A 212 20.35 -6.18 -3.29
N GLY A 213 20.02 -5.71 -4.50
CA GLY A 213 18.97 -6.32 -5.31
C GLY A 213 18.94 -5.68 -6.69
N TYR A 214 19.82 -6.20 -7.54
CA TYR A 214 19.98 -5.92 -8.96
C TYR A 214 18.66 -6.09 -9.74
N PHE A 215 18.33 -5.14 -10.62
CA PHE A 215 17.32 -5.30 -11.68
C PHE A 215 18.04 -5.36 -13.03
N PRO A 216 18.38 -6.54 -13.57
CA PRO A 216 18.74 -6.65 -14.98
C PRO A 216 17.46 -6.76 -15.80
N GLY A 217 17.21 -5.76 -16.64
CA GLY A 217 16.24 -5.90 -17.72
C GLY A 217 15.15 -4.82 -17.74
N LEU A 218 15.54 -3.57 -18.01
CA LEU A 218 14.67 -2.68 -18.78
C LEU A 218 15.48 -1.55 -19.45
N LEU A 219 16.52 -1.91 -20.20
CA LEU A 219 17.14 -1.04 -21.20
C LEU A 219 17.63 -1.91 -22.35
N ALA A 220 16.80 -2.05 -23.39
CA ALA A 220 17.16 -2.07 -24.81
C ALA A 220 16.03 -2.70 -25.65
N SER A 221 15.19 -1.86 -26.25
CA SER A 221 14.81 -2.02 -27.67
C SER A 221 14.00 -0.81 -28.13
N HIS A 222 14.60 -0.09 -29.08
CA HIS A 222 14.16 1.08 -29.85
C HIS A 222 14.35 2.45 -29.20
#